data_AF-A0A1M4UHA5-F1
#
_entry.id   AF-A0A1M4UHA5-F1
#
_cell.length_a   1.000
_cell.length_b   1.000
_cell.length_c   1.000
_cell.angle_alpha   90.00
_cell.angle_beta   90.00
_cell.angle_gamma   90.00
#
_symmetry.space_group_name_H-M   'P 1'
#
loop_
_entity.id
_entity.type
_entity.pdbx_description
1 polymer ?
#
loop_
_entity_poly.entity_id
_entity_poly.type
_entity_poly.pdbx_seq_one_letter_code
_entity_poly.pdbx_strand_id
1 'polypeptide(L)' 'MNEYLKEIADLCGIDKKLTSPIARHTFATTITLLNGVPIESVSKMLGHTNIWTTQHYAKILDIKVGADMALLKKKLT' A
#
# COMPACT_ATOMS: atom_id res chain seq x y z
N MET A 1 19.99 -5.94 -8.88
CA MET A 1 18.94 -5.77 -7.86
C MET A 1 17.58 -6.29 -8.33
N ASN A 2 17.03 -5.83 -9.47
CA ASN A 2 15.79 -6.42 -10.01
C ASN A 2 15.95 -7.89 -10.48
N GLU A 3 17.17 -8.33 -10.82
CA GLU A 3 17.45 -9.73 -11.17
C GLU A 3 17.21 -10.68 -9.98
N TYR A 4 17.65 -10.33 -8.78
CA TYR A 4 17.33 -11.09 -7.56
C TYR A 4 15.83 -11.15 -7.27
N LEU A 5 15.08 -10.09 -7.56
CA LEU A 5 13.62 -10.11 -7.44
C LEU A 5 12.96 -11.06 -8.44
N LYS A 6 13.57 -11.24 -9.62
CA LYS A 6 13.11 -12.21 -10.61
C LYS A 6 13.35 -13.64 -10.13
N GLU A 7 14.55 -13.93 -9.61
CA GLU A 7 14.85 -15.25 -9.03
C GLU A 7 13.89 -15.59 -7.88
N ILE A 8 13.63 -14.63 -6.98
CA ILE A 8 12.66 -14.82 -5.90
C ILE A 8 11.24 -15.04 -6.45
N ALA A 9 10.84 -14.30 -7.49
CA ALA A 9 9.53 -14.50 -8.14
C ALA A 9 9.40 -15.91 -8.71
N ASP A 10 10.43 -16.40 -9.41
CA ASP A 10 10.48 -17.72 -10.02
C ASP A 10 10.40 -18.81 -8.93
N LEU A 11 11.14 -18.67 -7.82
CA LEU A 11 11.11 -19.59 -6.68
C LEU A 11 9.75 -19.59 -5.96
N CYS A 12 9.06 -18.45 -5.91
CA CYS A 12 7.75 -18.31 -5.29
C CYS A 12 6.58 -18.63 -6.23
N GLY A 13 6.83 -18.97 -7.50
CA GLY A 13 5.78 -19.23 -8.50
C GLY A 13 4.96 -17.99 -8.87
N ILE A 14 5.55 -16.80 -8.78
CA ILE A 14 4.89 -15.53 -9.12
C ILE A 14 5.13 -15.23 -10.61
N ASP A 15 4.08 -15.37 -11.42
CA ASP A 15 4.12 -15.13 -12.88
C ASP A 15 4.18 -13.62 -13.26
N LYS A 16 4.16 -12.74 -12.28
CA LYS A 16 4.28 -11.29 -12.49
C LYS A 16 5.72 -10.86 -12.34
N LYS A 17 6.23 -10.11 -13.31
CA LYS A 17 7.56 -9.47 -13.22
C LYS A 17 7.66 -8.59 -11.97
N LEU A 18 8.38 -9.04 -10.95
CA LEU A 18 8.66 -8.26 -9.76
C LEU A 18 9.76 -7.23 -10.03
N THR A 19 9.49 -5.98 -9.66
CA THR A 19 10.46 -4.88 -9.73
C THR A 19 10.30 -4.00 -8.50
N SER A 20 11.34 -3.26 -8.13
CA SER A 20 11.29 -2.36 -6.96
C SER A 20 10.12 -1.36 -6.97
N PRO A 21 9.72 -0.75 -8.11
CA PRO A 21 8.52 0.11 -8.15
C PRO A 21 7.23 -0.63 -7.83
N ILE A 22 7.07 -1.88 -8.28
CA ILE A 22 5.90 -2.71 -7.96
C ILE A 22 5.88 -3.04 -6.47
N ALA A 23 7.03 -3.42 -5.90
CA ALA A 23 7.13 -3.68 -4.47
C ALA A 23 6.75 -2.44 -3.63
N ARG A 24 7.21 -1.24 -4.04
CA ARG A 24 6.83 0.03 -3.40
C ARG A 24 5.32 0.29 -3.49
N HIS A 25 4.72 0.10 -4.66
CA HIS A 25 3.27 0.24 -4.84
C HIS A 25 2.48 -0.73 -3.96
N THR A 26 2.87 -2.00 -3.93
CA THR A 26 2.22 -3.03 -3.10
C THR A 26 2.33 -2.72 -1.62
N PHE A 27 3.51 -2.27 -1.16
CA PHE A 27 3.71 -1.85 0.23
C PHE A 27 2.81 -0.66 0.60
N ALA A 28 2.77 0.37 -0.25
CA ALA A 28 1.97 1.57 -0.01
C ALA A 28 0.45 1.28 -0.01
N THR A 29 -0.03 0.49 -0.97
CA THR A 29 -1.47 0.26 -1.13
C THR A 29 -1.98 -0.90 -0.27
N THR A 30 -1.49 -2.11 -0.54
CA THR A 30 -2.03 -3.37 -0.02
C THR A 30 -1.57 -3.64 1.40
N ILE A 31 -0.29 -3.42 1.70
CA ILE A 31 0.25 -3.74 3.02
C ILE A 31 -0.13 -2.67 4.05
N THR A 32 -0.10 -1.39 3.68
CA THR A 32 -0.27 -0.29 4.65
C THR A 32 -1.63 0.40 4.57
N LEU A 33 -1.93 1.14 3.49
CA LEU A 33 -3.13 1.99 3.45
C LEU A 33 -4.44 1.19 3.57
N LEU A 34 -4.53 0.02 2.94
CA LEU A 34 -5.66 -0.91 3.04
C LEU A 34 -5.81 -1.50 4.44
N ASN A 35 -4.73 -1.60 5.21
CA ASN A 35 -4.74 -2.08 6.60
C ASN A 35 -4.84 -0.94 7.63
N GLY A 36 -5.35 0.22 7.21
CA GLY A 36 -5.67 1.30 8.15
C GLY A 36 -4.49 2.16 8.58
N VAL A 37 -3.28 1.93 8.05
CA VAL A 37 -2.13 2.77 8.39
C VAL A 37 -2.36 4.21 7.90
N PRO A 38 -2.13 5.23 8.75
CA PRO A 38 -2.28 6.64 8.37
C PRO A 38 -1.36 7.03 7.21
N ILE A 39 -1.84 7.86 6.30
CA ILE A 39 -1.13 8.23 5.07
C ILE A 39 0.15 9.03 5.36
N GLU A 40 0.18 9.80 6.44
CA GLU A 40 1.36 10.51 6.94
C GLU A 40 2.46 9.54 7.35
N SER A 41 2.09 8.46 8.05
CA SER A 41 3.01 7.39 8.44
C SER A 41 3.54 6.66 7.22
N VAL A 42 2.66 6.31 6.26
CA VAL A 42 3.07 5.69 5.00
C VAL A 42 4.02 6.59 4.21
N SER A 43 3.73 7.89 4.13
CA SER A 43 4.57 8.87 3.44
C SER A 43 5.99 8.92 4.05
N LYS A 44 6.08 8.88 5.39
CA LYS A 44 7.37 8.83 6.09
C LYS A 44 8.11 7.51 5.87
N MET A 45 7.41 6.37 5.90
CA MET A 45 8.00 5.05 5.62
C MET A 45 8.53 4.93 4.19
N LEU A 46 7.89 5.58 3.23
CA LEU A 46 8.31 5.62 1.82
C LEU A 46 9.42 6.64 1.55
N GLY A 47 9.80 7.45 2.53
CA GLY A 47 10.80 8.51 2.39
C GLY A 47 10.33 9.68 1.53
N HIS A 48 9.01 9.89 1.43
CA HIS A 48 8.45 10.96 0.63
C HIS A 48 8.45 12.29 1.40
N THR A 49 9.13 13.29 0.86
CA THR A 49 9.16 14.66 1.42
C THR A 49 7.81 15.36 1.32
N ASN A 50 6.99 14.97 0.34
CA ASN A 50 5.69 15.57 0.08
C ASN A 50 4.58 14.51 0.09
N ILE A 51 3.60 14.69 0.98
CA ILE A 51 2.46 13.79 1.14
C ILE A 51 1.63 13.64 -0.14
N TRP A 52 1.62 14.66 -1.02
CA TRP A 52 0.94 14.62 -2.32
C TRP A 52 1.42 13.44 -3.19
N THR A 53 2.68 13.02 -3.07
CA THR A 53 3.20 11.84 -3.79
C THR A 53 2.61 10.54 -3.28
N THR A 54 2.39 10.44 -1.95
CA THR A 54 1.77 9.29 -1.31
C THR A 54 0.26 9.24 -1.56
N GLN A 55 -0.39 10.39 -1.74
CA GLN A 55 -1.82 10.47 -2.05
C GLN A 55 -2.20 9.80 -3.38
N HIS A 56 -1.27 9.65 -4.32
CA HIS A 56 -1.53 8.88 -5.54
C HIS A 56 -1.95 7.43 -5.24
N TYR A 57 -1.42 6.83 -4.17
CA TYR A 57 -1.81 5.48 -3.72
C TYR A 57 -3.17 5.46 -3.01
N ALA A 58 -3.57 6.57 -2.37
CA ALA A 58 -4.79 6.63 -1.58
C ALA A 58 -6.07 6.82 -2.41
N LYS A 59 -5.96 7.36 -3.64
CA LYS A 59 -7.09 7.52 -4.59
C LYS A 59 -7.75 6.19 -4.99
N ILE A 60 -7.13 5.06 -4.67
CA ILE A 60 -7.60 3.72 -5.03
C ILE A 60 -8.55 3.15 -3.94
N LEU A 61 -8.81 3.88 -2.85
CA LEU A 61 -9.39 3.34 -1.61
C LEU A 61 -10.83 3.78 -1.31
N ASP A 62 -11.72 3.82 -2.30
CA ASP A 62 -13.16 3.99 -2.04
C ASP A 62 -13.71 2.94 -1.07
N ILE A 63 -13.09 1.75 -1.07
CA ILE A 63 -13.40 0.61 -0.20
C ILE A 63 -13.18 0.96 1.29
N LYS A 64 -12.20 1.81 1.60
CA LYS A 64 -11.82 2.12 2.99
C LYS A 64 -12.82 3.03 3.68
N VAL A 65 -13.40 3.99 2.95
CA VAL A 65 -14.38 4.93 3.52
C VAL A 65 -15.59 4.19 4.11
N GLY A 66 -16.11 3.19 3.40
CA GLY A 66 -17.22 2.38 3.90
C GLY A 66 -16.88 1.59 5.17
N ALA A 67 -15.69 1.00 5.21
CA ALA A 67 -15.21 0.23 6.37
C ALA A 67 -15.01 1.12 7.61
N ASP A 68 -14.40 2.29 7.43
CA ASP A 68 -14.16 3.25 8.51
C ASP A 68 -15.48 3.77 9.10
N MET A 69 -16.49 4.05 8.25
CA MET A 69 -17.82 4.47 8.70
C MET A 69 -18.59 3.37 9.41
N ALA A 70 -18.45 2.11 8.98
CA ALA A 70 -19.05 0.97 9.67
C ALA A 70 -18.45 0.78 11.07
N LEU A 71 -17.12 0.92 11.20
CA LEU A 71 -16.40 0.89 12.48
C LEU A 71 -16.84 2.04 13.39
N LEU A 72 -16.96 3.25 12.85
CA LEU A 72 -17.41 4.42 13.60
C LEU A 72 -18.83 4.23 14.12
N LYS A 73 -19.77 3.75 13.29
CA LYS A 73 -21.14 3.42 13.71
C LYS A 73 -21.14 2.46 14.90
N LYS A 74 -20.35 1.39 14.85
CA LYS A 74 -20.24 0.41 15.95
C LYS A 74 -19.69 1.01 17.25
N LYS A 75 -18.88 2.06 17.20
CA LYS A 75 -18.36 2.73 18.40
C LYS A 75 -19.34 3.72 19.01
N LEU A 76 -20.23 4.27 18.18
CA LEU A 76 -21.18 5.32 18.58
C LEU A 76 -22.60 4.77 18.88
N THR A 77 -22.84 3.49 18.61
CA THR A 77 -24.09 2.77 18.90
C THR A 77 -23.77 1.56 19.76
#